data_AF-A0A225WZT3-F1
#
_entry.id   AF-A0A225WZT3-F1
#
_cell.length_a   1.000
_cell.length_b   1.000
_cell.length_c   1.000
_cell.angle_alpha   90.00
_cell.angle_beta   90.00
_cell.angle_gamma   90.00
#
_symmetry.space_group_name_H-M   'P 1'
#
loop_
_entity.id
_entity.type
_entity.pdbx_description
1 polymer ?
#
loop_
_entity_poly.entity_id
_entity_poly.type
_entity_poly.pdbx_seq_one_letter_code
_entity_poly.pdbx_strand_id
1 'polypeptide(L)'
;MALLLRSVSSVAAKRATACALTDVIATSSSVRGFASKKDKKKKGKKGGDDANFEQMLRAIKGQYPEAEEWTDEEQKRHQEIGRRYNTMSSIEHNHLMRDVQTKIDLKWEAINALPVELQAEALEDDVAPAPEERGMATWTPPIPGFRRYTDEGAETM
;
A
#
# COMPACT_ATOMS: atom_id res chain seq x y z
N MET A 1 -38.71 -29.44 -11.86
CA MET A 1 -38.23 -28.76 -13.08
C MET A 1 -36.81 -28.26 -12.84
N ALA A 2 -35.89 -28.74 -13.68
CA ALA A 2 -34.53 -28.28 -13.99
C ALA A 2 -33.63 -27.67 -12.89
N LEU A 3 -32.64 -28.47 -12.45
CA LEU A 3 -31.37 -28.01 -11.90
C LEU A 3 -30.52 -27.40 -13.04
N LEU A 4 -30.24 -26.09 -12.98
CA LEU A 4 -29.30 -25.42 -13.90
C LEU A 4 -27.88 -25.51 -13.33
N LEU A 5 -27.18 -26.58 -13.70
CA LEU A 5 -25.73 -26.71 -13.55
C LEU A 5 -25.04 -25.69 -14.49
N ARG A 6 -24.43 -24.65 -13.94
CA ARG A 6 -23.54 -23.76 -14.68
C ARG A 6 -22.15 -24.40 -14.75
N SER A 7 -21.78 -24.84 -15.95
CA SER A 7 -20.43 -25.31 -16.27
C SER A 7 -19.46 -24.13 -16.37
N VAL A 8 -18.29 -24.25 -15.75
CA VAL A 8 -17.19 -23.30 -15.89
C VAL A 8 -16.10 -24.01 -16.70
N SER A 9 -15.88 -23.56 -17.94
CA SER A 9 -14.80 -24.06 -18.78
C SER A 9 -13.49 -23.36 -18.39
N SER A 10 -12.51 -24.14 -17.94
CA SER A 10 -11.14 -23.67 -17.71
C SER A 10 -10.36 -23.71 -19.03
N VAL A 11 -9.91 -22.54 -19.49
CA VAL A 11 -9.01 -22.44 -20.66
C VAL A 11 -7.57 -22.49 -20.16
N ALA A 12 -6.91 -23.63 -20.37
CA ALA A 12 -5.49 -23.82 -20.09
C ALA A 12 -4.64 -23.24 -21.23
N ALA A 13 -3.94 -22.13 -20.98
CA ALA A 13 -2.96 -21.58 -21.91
C ALA A 13 -1.60 -22.24 -21.68
N LYS A 14 -1.20 -23.12 -22.62
CA LYS A 14 0.17 -23.64 -22.74
C LYS A 14 1.07 -22.55 -23.33
N ARG A 15 2.17 -22.21 -22.65
CA ARG A 15 3.29 -21.49 -23.26
C ARG A 15 4.51 -22.40 -23.30
N ALA A 16 4.91 -22.73 -24.53
CA ALA A 16 6.13 -23.43 -24.86
C ALA A 16 7.34 -22.49 -24.68
N THR A 17 8.38 -22.96 -24.03
CA THR A 17 9.72 -22.38 -24.04
C THR A 17 10.56 -23.16 -25.06
N ALA A 18 10.95 -22.48 -26.13
CA ALA A 18 11.96 -22.95 -27.05
C ALA A 18 13.05 -21.88 -27.13
N CYS A 19 14.27 -22.25 -26.74
CA CYS A 19 15.52 -21.98 -27.47
C CYS A 19 16.69 -22.46 -26.63
N ALA A 20 17.29 -23.57 -27.07
CA ALA A 20 18.65 -23.92 -26.74
C ALA A 20 19.61 -23.17 -27.67
N LEU A 21 20.81 -22.86 -27.18
CA LEU A 21 22.14 -23.08 -27.79
C LEU A 21 23.17 -21.96 -27.54
N THR A 22 24.38 -22.45 -27.26
CA THR A 22 25.73 -21.91 -27.49
C THR A 22 26.53 -21.33 -26.32
N ASP A 23 27.27 -22.29 -25.74
CA ASP A 23 28.65 -22.31 -25.28
C ASP A 23 29.67 -21.25 -25.78
N VAL A 24 30.56 -20.91 -24.83
CA VAL A 24 32.00 -20.55 -24.95
C VAL A 24 32.33 -19.11 -25.36
N ILE A 25 32.97 -18.36 -24.44
CA ILE A 25 34.40 -17.99 -24.46
C ILE A 25 34.74 -17.36 -23.09
N ALA A 26 35.70 -17.97 -22.40
CA ALA A 26 36.38 -17.42 -21.24
C ALA A 26 37.29 -16.26 -21.64
N THR A 27 37.39 -15.21 -20.82
CA THR A 27 38.68 -14.54 -20.53
C THR A 27 38.58 -13.77 -19.23
N SER A 28 39.19 -14.35 -18.20
CA SER A 28 39.58 -13.65 -16.98
C SER A 28 40.64 -12.59 -17.29
N SER A 29 40.35 -11.32 -17.04
CA SER A 29 41.40 -10.34 -16.73
C SER A 29 40.89 -9.34 -15.69
N SER A 30 41.16 -9.69 -14.44
CA SER A 30 41.26 -8.76 -13.32
C SER A 30 42.39 -7.77 -13.62
N VAL A 31 42.06 -6.50 -13.83
CA VAL A 31 43.03 -5.42 -13.62
C VAL A 31 42.31 -4.21 -13.02
N ARG A 32 42.43 -4.07 -11.70
CA ARG A 32 42.14 -2.82 -10.99
C ARG A 32 43.22 -1.80 -11.40
N GLY A 33 42.90 -0.90 -12.32
CA GLY A 33 43.74 0.23 -12.70
C GLY A 33 43.32 1.50 -11.97
N PHE A 34 44.12 1.93 -11.00
CA PHE A 34 44.00 3.25 -10.37
C PHE A 34 44.29 4.39 -11.37
N ALA A 35 43.66 5.53 -11.10
CA ALA A 35 43.59 6.75 -11.89
C ALA A 35 44.89 7.22 -12.58
N SER A 36 44.82 7.42 -13.90
CA SER A 36 45.72 8.33 -14.61
C SER A 36 44.97 9.62 -14.95
N LYS A 37 45.45 10.76 -14.43
CA LYS A 37 44.98 12.10 -14.81
C LYS A 37 45.54 12.38 -16.21
N LYS A 38 44.66 12.62 -17.18
CA LYS A 38 45.02 13.15 -18.50
C LYS A 38 44.12 14.32 -18.90
N ASP A 39 44.74 15.28 -19.56
CA ASP A 39 44.39 16.69 -19.64
C ASP A 39 43.01 17.05 -20.20
N LYS A 40 42.51 18.19 -19.69
CA LYS A 40 41.27 18.88 -20.10
C LYS A 40 41.31 19.26 -21.58
N LYS A 41 40.56 18.53 -22.42
CA LYS A 41 40.05 19.03 -23.70
C LYS A 41 38.60 19.47 -23.51
N LYS A 42 38.39 20.78 -23.41
CA LYS A 42 37.09 21.45 -23.28
C LYS A 42 36.30 21.28 -24.58
N LYS A 43 35.65 20.12 -24.77
CA LYS A 43 34.71 19.86 -25.87
C LYS A 43 33.31 20.27 -25.39
N GLY A 44 32.64 21.13 -26.16
CA GLY A 44 31.36 21.75 -25.82
C GLY A 44 30.35 20.74 -25.28
N LYS A 45 29.86 20.99 -24.07
CA LYS A 45 28.93 20.14 -23.34
C LYS A 45 27.51 20.32 -23.91
N LYS A 46 27.26 19.71 -25.07
CA LYS A 46 25.92 19.48 -25.61
C LYS A 46 25.46 18.11 -25.09
N GLY A 47 24.81 18.10 -23.94
CA GLY A 47 24.39 16.88 -23.24
C GLY A 47 23.79 17.20 -21.87
N GLY A 48 22.92 18.22 -21.82
CA GLY A 48 22.34 18.75 -20.58
C GLY A 48 21.03 18.07 -20.17
N ASP A 49 20.18 17.75 -21.15
CA ASP A 49 18.83 17.22 -20.88
C ASP A 49 18.79 15.69 -20.96
N ASP A 50 19.47 15.10 -21.93
CA ASP A 50 19.51 13.64 -22.13
C ASP A 50 20.14 12.91 -20.93
N ALA A 51 21.18 13.48 -20.32
CA ALA A 51 21.86 12.87 -19.17
C ALA A 51 20.99 12.87 -17.88
N ASN A 52 20.24 13.95 -17.65
CA ASN A 52 19.30 14.03 -16.53
C ASN A 52 18.11 13.10 -16.76
N PHE A 53 17.65 12.99 -18.01
CA PHE A 53 16.59 12.08 -18.41
C PHE A 53 17.04 10.61 -18.28
N GLU A 54 18.28 10.27 -18.68
CA GLU A 54 18.85 8.95 -18.47
C GLU A 54 19.01 8.60 -16.99
N GLN A 55 19.41 9.56 -16.15
CA GLN A 55 19.47 9.37 -14.70
C GLN A 55 18.08 9.14 -14.10
N MET A 56 17.06 9.87 -14.55
CA MET A 56 15.67 9.65 -14.17
C MET A 56 15.19 8.26 -14.60
N LEU A 57 15.46 7.85 -15.85
CA LEU A 57 15.10 6.52 -16.34
C LEU A 57 15.82 5.42 -15.57
N ARG A 58 17.06 5.63 -15.14
CA ARG A 58 17.79 4.70 -14.28
C ARG A 58 17.18 4.60 -12.89
N ALA A 59 16.73 5.71 -12.31
CA ALA A 59 16.03 5.71 -11.03
C ALA A 59 14.67 5.00 -11.10
N ILE A 60 13.94 5.16 -12.21
CA ILE A 60 12.65 4.49 -12.45
C ILE A 60 12.84 2.98 -12.70
N LYS A 61 13.84 2.60 -13.50
CA LYS A 61 14.10 1.19 -13.84
C LYS A 61 14.46 0.33 -12.62
N GLY A 62 14.90 0.96 -11.52
CA GLY A 62 15.31 0.27 -10.30
C GLY A 62 16.56 -0.61 -10.52
N GLN A 63 17.30 -0.86 -9.45
CA GLN A 63 18.24 -1.97 -9.42
C GLN A 63 17.65 -2.98 -8.46
N TYR A 64 17.14 -4.09 -8.98
CA TYR A 64 16.69 -5.20 -8.16
C TYR A 64 17.94 -5.98 -7.75
N PRO A 65 18.29 -6.04 -6.44
CA PRO A 65 19.30 -6.98 -6.01
C PRO A 65 18.86 -8.41 -6.36
N GLU A 66 19.82 -9.29 -6.60
CA GLU A 66 19.52 -10.72 -6.73
C GLU A 66 18.84 -11.18 -5.44
N ALA A 67 17.61 -11.68 -5.56
CA ALA A 67 16.85 -12.14 -4.41
C ALA A 67 17.49 -13.44 -3.90
N GLU A 68 17.90 -13.44 -2.65
CA GLU A 68 18.37 -14.67 -1.99
C GLU A 68 17.19 -15.64 -1.86
N GLU A 69 17.37 -16.88 -2.30
CA GLU A 69 16.34 -17.91 -2.22
C GLU A 69 16.10 -18.25 -0.75
N TRP A 70 14.85 -18.12 -0.29
CA TRP A 70 14.50 -18.45 1.09
C TRP A 70 14.79 -19.91 1.40
N THR A 71 15.35 -20.16 2.58
CA THR A 71 15.44 -21.53 3.11
C THR A 71 14.03 -22.08 3.38
N ASP A 72 13.87 -23.42 3.36
CA ASP A 72 12.57 -24.07 3.59
C ASP A 72 11.95 -23.70 4.95
N GLU A 73 12.79 -23.47 5.96
CA GLU A 73 12.36 -23.07 7.31
C GLU A 73 11.85 -21.62 7.33
N GLU A 74 12.55 -20.70 6.67
CA GLU A 74 12.13 -19.32 6.53
C GLU A 74 10.84 -19.23 5.72
N GLN A 75 10.72 -20.00 4.63
CA GLN A 75 9.52 -20.02 3.81
C GLN A 75 8.28 -20.46 4.62
N LYS A 76 8.42 -21.50 5.46
CA LYS A 76 7.35 -21.93 6.37
C LYS A 76 7.00 -20.84 7.38
N ARG A 77 8.00 -20.20 8.00
CA ARG A 77 7.78 -19.10 8.95
C ARG A 77 7.04 -17.93 8.29
N HIS A 78 7.45 -17.54 7.09
CA HIS A 78 6.79 -16.48 6.32
C HIS A 78 5.35 -16.84 5.98
N GLN A 79 5.09 -18.11 5.64
CA GLN A 79 3.73 -18.59 5.39
C GLN A 79 2.86 -18.53 6.65
N GLU A 80 3.39 -18.91 7.81
CA GLU A 80 2.69 -18.83 9.10
C GLU A 80 2.38 -17.38 9.49
N ILE A 81 3.35 -16.48 9.32
CA ILE A 81 3.16 -15.04 9.55
C ILE A 81 2.06 -14.50 8.64
N GLY A 82 2.09 -14.82 7.34
CA GLY A 82 1.07 -14.39 6.39
C GLY A 82 -0.32 -14.90 6.75
N ARG A 83 -0.45 -16.16 7.15
CA ARG A 83 -1.72 -16.73 7.63
C ARG A 83 -2.23 -16.00 8.86
N ARG A 84 -1.37 -15.80 9.86
CA ARG A 84 -1.73 -15.10 11.10
C ARG A 84 -2.15 -13.66 10.84
N TYR A 85 -1.42 -12.95 9.98
CA TYR A 85 -1.77 -11.59 9.57
C TYR A 85 -3.16 -11.54 8.92
N ASN A 86 -3.44 -12.45 7.98
CA ASN A 86 -4.76 -12.52 7.33
C ASN A 86 -5.88 -12.80 8.33
N THR A 87 -5.65 -13.71 9.29
CA THR A 87 -6.63 -14.01 10.35
C THR A 87 -6.88 -12.78 11.22
N MET A 88 -5.83 -12.12 11.71
CA MET A 88 -5.97 -10.94 12.57
C MET A 88 -6.63 -9.77 11.84
N SER A 89 -6.23 -9.49 10.60
CA SER A 89 -6.85 -8.44 9.78
C SER A 89 -8.34 -8.71 9.53
N SER A 90 -8.73 -9.97 9.32
CA SER A 90 -10.14 -10.34 9.18
C SER A 90 -10.92 -10.15 10.49
N ILE A 91 -10.31 -10.47 11.63
CA ILE A 91 -10.91 -10.24 12.95
C ILE A 91 -11.14 -8.74 13.18
N GLU A 92 -10.12 -7.91 12.95
CA GLU A 92 -10.22 -6.45 13.07
C GLU A 92 -11.31 -5.87 12.17
N HIS A 93 -11.36 -6.31 10.91
CA HIS A 93 -12.41 -5.90 9.98
C HIS A 93 -13.80 -6.27 10.49
N ASN A 94 -13.99 -7.50 10.97
CA ASN A 94 -15.29 -7.95 11.50
C ASN A 94 -15.71 -7.16 12.75
N HIS A 95 -14.76 -6.80 13.61
CA HIS A 95 -15.06 -5.93 14.76
C HIS A 95 -15.51 -4.54 14.32
N LEU A 96 -14.79 -3.93 13.37
CA LEU A 96 -15.16 -2.62 12.83
C LEU A 96 -16.54 -2.66 12.15
N MET A 97 -16.82 -3.67 11.33
CA MET A 97 -18.10 -3.80 10.64
C MET A 97 -19.27 -4.02 11.60
N ARG A 98 -19.06 -4.80 12.67
CA ARG A 98 -20.08 -4.98 13.71
C ARG A 98 -20.38 -3.66 14.43
N ASP A 99 -19.35 -2.93 14.83
CA ASP A 99 -19.52 -1.64 15.50
C ASP A 99 -20.23 -0.61 14.60
N VAL A 100 -19.83 -0.53 13.32
CA VAL A 100 -20.51 0.32 12.33
C VAL A 100 -21.98 -0.07 12.17
N GLN A 101 -22.28 -1.36 12.05
CA GLN A 101 -23.66 -1.82 11.92
C GLN A 101 -24.48 -1.47 13.17
N THR A 102 -23.95 -1.72 14.36
CA THR A 102 -24.63 -1.36 15.62
C THR A 102 -24.91 0.14 15.68
N LYS A 103 -23.97 0.99 15.25
CA LYS A 103 -24.19 2.45 15.17
C LYS A 103 -25.27 2.84 14.17
N ILE A 104 -25.35 2.15 13.04
CA ILE A 104 -26.41 2.35 12.04
C ILE A 104 -27.77 1.96 12.63
N ASP A 105 -27.86 0.80 13.27
CA ASP A 105 -29.10 0.30 13.87
C ASP A 105 -29.59 1.27 14.95
N LEU A 106 -28.70 1.68 15.86
CA LEU A 106 -29.01 2.67 16.90
C LEU A 106 -29.42 4.03 16.32
N LYS A 107 -28.82 4.46 15.20
CA LYS A 107 -29.22 5.70 14.51
C LYS A 107 -30.66 5.59 14.02
N TRP A 108 -31.04 4.48 13.39
CA TRP A 108 -32.41 4.28 12.92
C TRP A 108 -33.42 4.19 14.06
N GLU A 109 -33.09 3.49 15.14
CA GLU A 109 -33.92 3.44 16.35
C GLU A 109 -34.13 4.84 16.95
N ALA A 110 -33.07 5.64 17.01
CA ALA A 110 -33.15 7.01 17.50
C ALA A 110 -34.02 7.91 16.61
N ILE A 111 -33.90 7.82 15.28
CA ILE A 111 -34.74 8.58 14.35
C ILE A 111 -36.21 8.17 14.51
N ASN A 112 -36.50 6.88 14.64
CA ASN A 112 -37.87 6.40 14.83
C ASN A 112 -38.48 6.82 16.18
N ALA A 113 -37.65 7.04 17.20
CA ALA A 113 -38.08 7.53 18.50
C ALA A 113 -38.37 9.05 18.53
N LEU A 114 -37.93 9.80 17.52
CA LEU A 114 -38.22 11.24 17.41
C LEU A 114 -39.69 11.50 17.09
N PRO A 115 -40.24 12.67 17.48
CA PRO A 115 -41.55 13.11 17.01
C PRO A 115 -41.56 13.33 15.50
N VAL A 116 -42.70 13.06 14.85
CA VAL A 116 -42.87 13.06 13.38
C VAL A 116 -42.41 14.37 12.72
N GLU A 117 -42.57 15.50 13.41
CA GLU A 117 -42.14 16.82 12.93
C GLU A 117 -40.63 16.91 12.69
N LEU A 118 -39.81 16.25 13.53
CA LEU A 118 -38.35 16.28 13.48
C LEU A 118 -37.75 15.11 12.66
N GLN A 119 -38.54 14.08 12.37
CA GLN A 119 -38.08 12.93 11.59
C GLN A 119 -37.71 13.32 10.15
N ALA A 120 -38.47 14.25 9.56
CA ALA A 120 -38.23 14.71 8.19
C ALA A 120 -36.86 15.40 8.05
N GLU A 121 -36.51 16.27 9.00
CA GLU A 121 -35.21 16.97 9.04
C GLU A 121 -34.06 15.99 9.32
N ALA A 122 -34.26 15.02 10.22
CA ALA A 122 -33.24 14.03 10.56
C ALA A 122 -32.88 13.06 9.41
N LEU A 123 -33.74 12.95 8.38
CA LEU A 123 -33.50 12.14 7.18
C LEU A 123 -32.78 12.91 6.07
N GLU A 124 -32.61 14.22 6.21
CA GLU A 124 -31.87 15.04 5.25
C GLU A 124 -30.36 14.75 5.35
N ASP A 125 -29.69 14.63 4.20
CA ASP A 125 -28.25 14.39 4.15
C ASP A 125 -27.47 15.67 4.50
N ASP A 126 -26.63 15.60 5.53
CA ASP A 126 -25.70 16.68 5.87
C ASP A 126 -24.54 16.75 4.87
N VAL A 127 -24.51 17.81 4.06
CA VAL A 127 -23.45 18.07 3.06
C VAL A 127 -22.37 19.00 3.61
N ALA A 128 -22.43 19.37 4.90
CA ALA A 128 -21.38 20.18 5.51
C ALA A 128 -20.02 19.45 5.44
N PRO A 129 -18.93 20.15 5.07
CA PRO A 129 -17.61 19.56 5.09
C PRO A 129 -17.20 19.22 6.53
N ALA A 130 -16.32 18.22 6.68
CA ALA A 130 -15.70 17.94 7.96
C ALA A 130 -14.95 19.19 8.46
N PRO A 131 -15.01 19.51 9.77
CA PRO A 131 -14.40 20.72 10.32
C PRO A 131 -12.88 20.70 10.13
N GLU A 132 -12.32 21.82 9.65
CA GLU A 132 -10.89 21.96 9.33
C GLU A 132 -9.97 21.77 10.55
N GLU A 133 -10.49 22.05 11.75
CA GLU A 133 -9.77 21.88 13.02
C GLU A 133 -9.51 20.40 13.38
N ARG A 134 -10.20 19.46 12.71
CA ARG A 134 -10.00 18.01 12.92
C ARG A 134 -8.70 17.55 12.26
N GLY A 135 -7.58 17.71 12.96
CA GLY A 135 -6.29 17.20 12.50
C GLY A 135 -6.19 15.67 12.56
N MET A 136 -5.34 15.08 11.71
CA MET A 136 -5.01 13.66 11.78
C MET A 136 -4.18 13.34 13.04
N ALA A 137 -4.31 12.13 13.57
CA ALA A 137 -3.47 11.67 14.66
C ALA A 137 -2.01 11.54 14.20
N THR A 138 -1.08 12.08 14.97
CA THR A 138 0.36 12.00 14.71
C THR A 138 1.00 10.96 15.65
N TRP A 139 2.10 10.33 15.22
CA TRP A 139 2.83 9.35 16.02
C TRP A 139 3.35 9.90 17.34
N THR A 140 3.73 11.19 17.36
CA THR A 140 4.17 11.91 18.55
C THR A 140 3.38 13.22 18.66
N PRO A 141 3.01 13.65 19.89
CA PRO A 141 2.36 14.95 20.08
C PRO A 141 3.35 16.07 19.74
N PRO A 142 2.87 17.23 19.25
CA PRO A 142 3.74 18.30 18.80
C PRO A 142 4.57 18.93 19.93
N ILE A 143 4.03 19.02 21.15
CA ILE A 143 4.68 19.60 22.33
C ILE A 143 4.32 18.75 23.56
N PRO A 144 5.20 18.60 24.58
CA PRO A 144 4.85 17.95 25.84
C PRO A 144 3.64 18.63 26.51
N GLY A 145 2.63 17.84 26.88
CA GLY A 145 1.39 18.36 27.48
C GLY A 145 0.40 18.97 26.48
N PHE A 146 0.65 18.88 25.17
CA PHE A 146 -0.31 19.33 24.16
C PHE A 146 -1.59 18.49 24.21
N ARG A 147 -2.67 19.14 24.64
CA ARG A 147 -4.06 18.66 24.51
C ARG A 147 -4.67 19.39 23.33
N ARG A 148 -5.46 18.70 22.50
CA ARG A 148 -6.24 19.40 21.48
C ARG A 148 -7.40 20.10 22.18
N TYR A 149 -7.85 21.23 21.67
CA TYR A 149 -8.99 21.98 22.23
C TYR A 149 -10.26 21.11 22.40
N THR A 150 -10.39 20.03 21.63
CA THR A 150 -11.46 19.03 21.76
C THR A 150 -11.38 18.15 23.02
N ASP A 151 -10.23 18.11 23.70
CA ASP A 151 -9.98 17.26 24.86
C ASP A 151 -10.33 17.96 26.18
N GLU A 152 -10.65 19.26 26.15
CA GLU A 152 -10.93 20.08 27.34
C GLU A 152 -12.28 19.74 28.03
N GLY A 153 -13.17 19.00 27.37
CA GLY A 153 -14.50 18.63 27.89
C GLY A 153 -14.57 17.26 28.60
N ALA A 154 -13.48 16.50 28.65
CA ALA A 154 -13.47 15.13 29.19
C ALA A 154 -13.18 15.03 30.71
N GLU A 155 -12.82 16.14 31.38
CA GLU A 155 -12.43 16.14 32.81
C GLU A 155 -13.52 16.68 33.77
N THR A 156 -14.75 16.97 33.30
CA THR A 156 -15.85 17.49 34.15
C THR A 156 -17.06 16.56 34.27
N MET A 157 -16.90 15.25 34.14
CA MET A 157 -17.90 14.23 34.50
C MET A 157 -17.24 13.04 35.19
#